data_AF-A0A2D9CLN7-F1
#
_entry.id   AF-A0A2D9CLN7-F1
#
_cell.length_a   1.000
_cell.length_b   1.000
_cell.length_c   1.000
_cell.angle_alpha   90.00
_cell.angle_beta   90.00
_cell.angle_gamma   90.00
#
_symmetry.space_group_name_H-M   'P 1'
#
loop_
_entity.id
_entity.type
_entity.pdbx_description
1 polymer ?
#
loop_
_entity_poly.entity_id
_entity_poly.type
_entity_poly.pdbx_seq_one_letter_code
_entity_poly.pdbx_strand_id
1 'polypeptide(L)'
;MAKQATAKQVEVAPQVKAAPKAAAKPQWEYKDRTYFLITGKSPLIFTIPSKHSRNKPLLYFDKESGYQRELRYATNQKTPFADEQKGEATLGRIVMKNGTITVPKEQVALQKLLSLYHPLKDKVYKELNKEQDSVNQIDWIELELEALTAAKNLDVEHAEAILRSEFGEKVTQLSSNELKRDLMIFAKRNPVLFLELADDDHIQLRNTGAKAVEAGILSLSSDQRTFTYGTGGRKLMTIPFDEHPYSALAAYFKTDDGMEVYKAILKKLK
;
A
#
# COMPACT_ATOMS: atom_id res chain seq x y z
N MET A 1 55.71 39.03 -48.05
CA MET A 1 55.40 38.02 -49.07
C MET A 1 55.04 36.71 -48.37
N ALA A 2 53.98 36.07 -48.86
CA ALA A 2 53.18 35.03 -48.21
C ALA A 2 53.85 33.65 -48.10
N LYS A 3 53.39 32.86 -47.12
CA LYS A 3 53.11 31.40 -47.20
C LYS A 3 52.53 30.95 -45.85
N GLN A 4 51.20 31.01 -45.72
CA GLN A 4 50.27 29.87 -45.81
C GLN A 4 50.42 28.86 -44.66
N ALA A 5 49.36 28.85 -43.84
CA ALA A 5 49.10 27.88 -42.79
C ALA A 5 48.86 26.48 -43.40
N THR A 6 49.48 25.48 -42.81
CA THR A 6 49.21 24.06 -43.09
C THR A 6 48.82 23.36 -41.80
N ALA A 7 47.60 22.83 -41.81
CA ALA A 7 46.96 22.08 -40.75
C ALA A 7 47.77 20.83 -40.38
N LYS A 8 48.06 20.65 -39.08
CA LYS A 8 48.48 19.36 -38.55
C LYS A 8 47.25 18.55 -38.18
N GLN A 9 47.14 17.39 -38.82
CA GLN A 9 46.14 16.37 -38.61
C GLN A 9 46.19 15.86 -37.17
N VAL A 10 45.04 15.86 -36.49
CA VAL A 10 44.85 15.16 -35.23
C VAL A 10 44.52 13.71 -35.56
N GLU A 11 45.47 12.82 -35.28
CA GLU A 11 45.29 11.38 -35.40
C GLU A 11 44.40 10.91 -34.23
N VAL A 12 43.13 10.66 -34.54
CA VAL A 12 42.14 10.15 -33.59
C VAL A 12 42.42 8.68 -33.35
N ALA A 13 43.03 8.36 -32.22
CA ALA A 13 43.10 6.98 -31.73
C ALA A 13 41.68 6.40 -31.59
N PRO A 14 41.37 5.22 -32.14
CA PRO A 14 40.05 4.61 -31.98
C PRO A 14 39.81 4.28 -30.51
N GLN A 15 38.85 4.97 -29.89
CA GLN A 15 38.34 4.58 -28.58
C GLN A 15 37.72 3.19 -28.68
N VAL A 16 38.35 2.22 -28.01
CA VAL A 16 37.79 0.91 -27.77
C VAL A 16 36.48 1.10 -27.03
N LYS A 17 35.36 0.95 -27.75
CA LYS A 17 34.03 0.88 -27.15
C LYS A 17 34.03 -0.29 -26.18
N ALA A 18 34.13 0.01 -24.89
CA ALA A 18 33.88 -0.96 -23.84
C ALA A 18 32.48 -1.53 -24.05
N ALA A 19 32.42 -2.83 -24.33
CA ALA A 19 31.16 -3.55 -24.41
C ALA A 19 30.37 -3.33 -23.11
N PRO A 20 29.05 -3.11 -23.17
CA PRO A 20 28.25 -2.92 -21.97
C PRO A 20 28.40 -4.16 -21.09
N LYS A 21 28.89 -3.95 -19.86
CA LYS A 21 28.90 -4.97 -18.80
C LYS A 21 27.47 -5.50 -18.70
N ALA A 22 27.27 -6.74 -19.17
CA ALA A 22 26.03 -7.46 -18.98
C ALA A 22 25.65 -7.35 -17.50
N ALA A 23 24.41 -6.93 -17.23
CA ALA A 23 23.86 -6.81 -15.90
C ALA A 23 24.19 -8.10 -15.12
N ALA A 24 24.91 -7.95 -14.00
CA ALA A 24 25.26 -9.07 -13.16
C ALA A 24 23.96 -9.79 -12.77
N LYS A 25 23.86 -11.06 -13.15
CA LYS A 25 22.76 -11.94 -12.70
C LYS A 25 22.64 -11.78 -11.18
N PRO A 26 21.43 -11.72 -10.60
CA PRO A 26 21.26 -11.57 -9.17
C PRO A 26 22.08 -12.65 -8.46
N GLN A 27 23.19 -12.24 -7.86
CA GLN A 27 24.15 -13.15 -7.25
C GLN A 27 23.58 -13.52 -5.89
N TRP A 28 23.36 -14.82 -5.68
CA TRP A 28 22.76 -15.31 -4.44
C TRP A 28 23.57 -14.86 -3.22
N GLU A 29 22.94 -14.14 -2.30
CA GLU A 29 23.58 -13.65 -1.09
C GLU A 29 23.60 -14.76 0.00
N TYR A 30 24.81 -15.12 0.43
CA TYR A 30 25.08 -16.14 1.43
C TYR A 30 25.06 -15.55 2.85
N LYS A 31 23.86 -15.45 3.43
CA LYS A 31 23.65 -15.01 4.80
C LYS A 31 22.78 -16.00 5.57
N ASP A 32 22.83 -15.93 6.89
CA ASP A 32 21.92 -16.70 7.73
C ASP A 32 20.50 -16.14 7.55
N ARG A 33 19.53 -17.02 7.27
CA ARG A 33 18.15 -16.64 7.00
C ARG A 33 17.23 -17.28 8.02
N THR A 34 16.34 -16.47 8.58
CA THR A 34 15.33 -16.95 9.52
C THR A 34 13.97 -16.97 8.82
N TYR A 35 13.25 -18.08 8.94
CA TYR A 35 11.89 -18.22 8.42
C TYR A 35 10.92 -18.42 9.58
N PHE A 36 9.71 -17.89 9.43
CA PHE A 36 8.65 -17.98 10.44
C PHE A 36 7.30 -18.33 9.81
N LEU A 37 6.42 -18.97 10.57
CA LEU A 37 5.05 -19.30 10.16
C LEU A 37 4.14 -18.07 10.14
N ILE A 38 3.34 -17.91 9.08
CA ILE A 38 2.38 -16.81 8.91
C ILE A 38 1.02 -17.12 9.56
N THR A 39 0.72 -18.40 9.80
CA THR A 39 -0.61 -18.89 10.21
C THR A 39 -1.06 -18.44 11.61
N GLY A 40 -0.32 -17.58 12.31
CA GLY A 40 -0.63 -17.08 13.65
C GLY A 40 -0.55 -18.15 14.76
N LYS A 41 -0.19 -19.39 14.41
CA LYS A 41 -0.01 -20.52 15.32
C LYS A 41 1.47 -20.88 15.39
N SER A 42 1.98 -21.05 16.60
CA SER A 42 3.36 -21.49 16.86
C SER A 42 3.36 -22.89 17.46
N PRO A 43 3.11 -23.94 16.65
CA PRO A 43 3.21 -25.31 17.14
C PRO A 43 4.64 -25.61 17.60
N LEU A 44 4.77 -26.49 18.60
CA LEU A 44 6.08 -26.92 19.11
C LEU A 44 6.98 -27.45 17.98
N ILE A 45 6.39 -28.23 17.06
CA ILE A 45 7.07 -28.80 15.90
C ILE A 45 6.15 -28.69 14.68
N PHE A 46 6.63 -28.08 13.61
CA PHE A 46 6.00 -28.11 12.30
C PHE A 46 6.99 -28.59 11.24
N THR A 47 6.60 -29.57 10.43
CA THR A 47 7.48 -30.13 9.38
C THR A 47 7.04 -29.62 8.01
N ILE A 48 7.93 -28.90 7.34
CA ILE A 48 7.74 -28.52 5.93
C ILE A 48 8.05 -29.75 5.07
N PRO A 49 7.23 -30.06 4.04
CA PRO A 49 7.56 -31.14 3.11
C PRO A 49 8.92 -30.91 2.45
N SER A 50 9.75 -31.95 2.41
CA SER A 50 11.09 -31.91 1.83
C SER A 50 11.22 -32.70 0.53
N LYS A 51 10.18 -33.46 0.14
CA LYS A 51 10.14 -34.25 -1.11
C LYS A 51 8.74 -34.19 -1.71
N HIS A 52 8.68 -34.22 -3.04
CA HIS A 52 7.44 -34.42 -3.76
C HIS A 52 6.78 -35.76 -3.40
N SER A 53 5.49 -35.71 -3.09
CA SER A 53 4.65 -36.88 -2.89
C SER A 53 3.27 -36.59 -3.45
N ARG A 54 2.48 -37.63 -3.71
CA ARG A 54 1.09 -37.51 -4.20
C ARG A 54 0.24 -36.56 -3.34
N ASN A 55 0.45 -36.57 -2.03
CA ASN A 55 -0.31 -35.74 -1.08
C ASN A 55 0.28 -34.33 -0.89
N LYS A 56 1.57 -34.15 -1.21
CA LYS A 56 2.29 -32.89 -1.03
C LYS A 56 3.09 -32.61 -2.30
N PRO A 57 2.47 -31.98 -3.31
CA PRO A 57 3.12 -31.73 -4.58
C PRO A 57 4.18 -30.65 -4.43
N LEU A 58 5.44 -31.04 -4.53
CA LEU A 58 6.60 -30.14 -4.53
C LEU A 58 7.10 -30.00 -5.96
N LEU A 59 6.40 -29.17 -6.73
CA LEU A 59 6.71 -28.88 -8.13
C LEU A 59 6.95 -27.38 -8.29
N TYR A 60 7.98 -27.01 -9.02
CA TYR A 60 8.28 -25.62 -9.37
C TYR A 60 8.26 -25.46 -10.89
N PHE A 61 7.54 -24.47 -11.40
CA PHE A 61 7.53 -24.16 -12.82
C PHE A 61 8.74 -23.29 -13.16
N ASP A 62 9.68 -23.85 -13.91
CA ASP A 62 10.85 -23.13 -14.38
C ASP A 62 10.51 -22.39 -15.68
N LYS A 63 10.53 -21.06 -15.64
CA LYS A 63 10.19 -20.21 -16.80
C LYS A 63 11.24 -20.28 -17.90
N GLU A 64 12.49 -20.58 -17.58
CA GLU A 64 13.56 -20.68 -18.58
C GLU A 64 13.46 -21.99 -19.36
N SER A 65 13.16 -23.07 -18.65
CA SER A 65 13.12 -24.42 -19.23
C SER A 65 11.72 -24.82 -19.74
N GLY A 66 10.66 -24.12 -19.31
CA GLY A 66 9.28 -24.33 -19.78
C GLY A 66 8.58 -25.58 -19.22
N TYR A 67 9.15 -26.25 -18.22
CA TYR A 67 8.57 -27.45 -17.60
C TYR A 67 8.55 -27.39 -16.06
N GLN A 68 7.75 -28.27 -15.44
CA GLN A 68 7.68 -28.40 -13.99
C GLN A 68 8.82 -29.29 -13.47
N ARG A 69 9.63 -28.74 -12.57
CA ARG A 69 10.74 -29.43 -11.93
C ARG A 69 10.33 -29.97 -10.56
N GLU A 70 10.67 -31.22 -10.29
CA GLU A 70 10.47 -31.82 -8.97
C GLU A 70 11.46 -31.21 -7.97
N LEU A 71 10.95 -30.73 -6.83
CA LEU A 71 11.78 -30.27 -5.72
C LEU A 71 12.00 -31.39 -4.71
N ARG A 72 13.26 -31.55 -4.32
CA ARG A 72 13.70 -32.50 -3.30
C ARG A 72 14.86 -31.92 -2.50
N TYR A 73 14.67 -31.78 -1.20
CA TYR A 73 15.72 -31.36 -0.28
C TYR A 73 16.58 -32.55 0.15
N ALA A 74 17.80 -32.61 -0.35
CA ALA A 74 18.82 -33.56 0.07
C ALA A 74 20.02 -32.81 0.67
N THR A 75 20.52 -33.26 1.82
CA THR A 75 21.57 -32.55 2.58
C THR A 75 22.95 -32.63 1.91
N ASN A 76 23.18 -33.66 1.11
CA ASN A 76 24.45 -33.90 0.41
C ASN A 76 24.48 -33.31 -1.01
N GLN A 77 23.38 -32.71 -1.48
CA GLN A 77 23.25 -32.19 -2.83
C GLN A 77 23.36 -30.67 -2.88
N LYS A 78 23.89 -30.14 -3.99
CA LYS A 78 24.10 -28.68 -4.17
C LYS A 78 22.82 -27.94 -4.53
N THR A 79 21.87 -28.63 -5.17
CA THR A 79 20.66 -28.03 -5.71
C THR A 79 19.41 -28.74 -5.20
N PRO A 80 18.29 -27.99 -5.05
CA PRO A 80 17.02 -28.56 -4.57
C PRO A 80 16.20 -29.24 -5.68
N PHE A 81 16.66 -29.22 -6.93
CA PHE A 81 15.97 -29.82 -8.05
C PHE A 81 16.39 -31.29 -8.22
N ALA A 82 15.42 -32.20 -8.31
CA ALA A 82 15.70 -33.63 -8.34
C ALA A 82 16.42 -34.10 -9.62
N ASP A 83 16.24 -33.39 -10.74
CA ASP A 83 16.86 -33.67 -12.04
C ASP A 83 18.38 -33.38 -12.07
N GLU A 84 18.86 -32.47 -11.23
CA GLU A 84 20.28 -32.08 -11.15
C GLU A 84 21.07 -32.86 -10.08
N GLN A 85 20.39 -33.62 -9.23
CA GLN A 85 21.02 -34.35 -8.12
C GLN A 85 21.80 -35.55 -8.65
N LYS A 86 23.07 -35.66 -8.26
CA LYS A 86 23.97 -36.73 -8.72
C LYS A 86 24.30 -37.69 -7.57
N GLY A 87 24.17 -38.99 -7.82
CA GLY A 87 24.47 -40.03 -6.84
C GLY A 87 23.33 -40.27 -5.84
N GLU A 88 23.66 -40.84 -4.68
CA GLU A 88 22.68 -41.10 -3.62
C GLU A 88 22.20 -39.79 -3.00
N ALA A 89 20.91 -39.69 -2.69
CA ALA A 89 20.30 -38.48 -2.12
C ALA A 89 19.87 -38.73 -0.67
N THR A 90 20.59 -38.12 0.28
CA THR A 90 20.25 -38.21 1.70
C THR A 90 19.14 -37.20 2.00
N LEU A 91 17.90 -37.68 2.17
CA LEU A 91 16.74 -36.82 2.36
C LEU A 91 16.84 -36.05 3.67
N GLY A 92 16.81 -34.72 3.57
CA GLY A 92 16.75 -33.85 4.74
C GLY A 92 15.32 -33.65 5.23
N ARG A 93 15.14 -33.44 6.54
CA ARG A 93 13.86 -33.05 7.14
C ARG A 93 13.91 -31.57 7.51
N ILE A 94 12.89 -30.82 7.09
CA ILE A 94 12.77 -29.38 7.38
C ILE A 94 11.81 -29.23 8.55
N VAL A 95 12.33 -28.87 9.72
CA VAL A 95 11.56 -28.77 10.97
C VAL A 95 11.64 -27.36 11.52
N MET A 96 10.49 -26.71 11.63
CA MET A 96 10.33 -25.45 12.36
C MET A 96 9.97 -25.77 13.81
N LYS A 97 10.72 -25.18 14.75
CA LYS A 97 10.49 -25.30 16.19
C LYS A 97 9.86 -24.02 16.68
N ASN A 98 8.78 -24.11 17.44
CA ASN A 98 8.03 -22.93 17.92
C ASN A 98 7.65 -21.95 16.79
N GLY A 99 7.37 -22.48 15.60
CA GLY A 99 7.02 -21.70 14.42
C GLY A 99 8.17 -20.96 13.72
N THR A 100 9.43 -21.16 14.10
CA THR A 100 10.59 -20.56 13.42
C THR A 100 11.66 -21.60 13.05
N ILE A 101 12.46 -21.29 12.03
CA ILE A 101 13.67 -22.03 11.67
C ILE A 101 14.75 -21.04 11.22
N THR A 102 15.92 -21.14 11.83
CA THR A 102 17.11 -20.42 11.39
C THR A 102 17.94 -21.36 10.53
N VAL A 103 18.15 -20.98 9.27
CA VAL A 103 18.94 -21.76 8.32
C VAL A 103 20.28 -21.07 8.12
N PRO A 104 21.39 -21.71 8.50
CA PRO A 104 22.71 -21.11 8.41
C PRO A 104 23.18 -21.04 6.94
N LYS A 105 24.09 -20.12 6.64
CA LYS A 105 24.60 -19.84 5.28
C LYS A 105 25.21 -21.05 4.57
N GLU A 106 25.70 -22.05 5.31
CA GLU A 106 26.29 -23.27 4.76
C GLU A 106 25.23 -24.15 4.08
N GLN A 107 23.96 -24.07 4.51
CA GLN A 107 22.86 -24.87 3.97
C GLN A 107 22.22 -24.21 2.75
N VAL A 108 23.03 -23.95 1.72
CA VAL A 108 22.64 -23.22 0.50
C VAL A 108 21.44 -23.86 -0.20
N ALA A 109 21.40 -25.20 -0.29
CA ALA A 109 20.29 -25.91 -0.93
C ALA A 109 18.96 -25.70 -0.19
N LEU A 110 18.99 -25.69 1.14
CA LEU A 110 17.80 -25.45 1.97
C LEU A 110 17.32 -24.00 1.83
N GLN A 111 18.25 -23.04 1.87
CA GLN A 111 17.90 -21.63 1.71
C GLN A 111 17.28 -21.35 0.34
N LYS A 112 17.90 -21.85 -0.75
CA LYS A 112 17.36 -21.70 -2.09
C LYS A 112 15.97 -22.32 -2.22
N LEU A 113 15.77 -23.50 -1.64
CA LEU A 113 14.46 -24.14 -1.62
C LEU A 113 13.44 -23.24 -0.91
N LEU A 114 13.72 -22.80 0.32
CA LEU A 114 12.75 -22.05 1.12
C LEU A 114 12.47 -20.63 0.60
N SER A 115 13.49 -19.90 0.13
CA SER A 115 13.37 -18.52 -0.33
C SER A 115 12.94 -18.38 -1.79
N LEU A 116 13.19 -19.35 -2.67
CA LEU A 116 12.93 -19.18 -4.11
C LEU A 116 11.87 -20.13 -4.64
N TYR A 117 11.98 -21.42 -4.34
CA TYR A 117 11.30 -22.45 -5.13
C TYR A 117 10.10 -23.09 -4.44
N HIS A 118 10.06 -23.06 -3.11
CA HIS A 118 9.10 -23.86 -2.38
C HIS A 118 7.65 -23.33 -2.53
N PRO A 119 6.66 -24.19 -2.89
CA PRO A 119 5.28 -23.78 -3.15
C PRO A 119 4.53 -23.17 -1.96
N LEU A 120 5.00 -23.44 -0.74
CA LEU A 120 4.40 -22.91 0.50
C LEU A 120 5.02 -21.58 0.96
N LYS A 121 6.01 -21.05 0.24
CA LYS A 121 6.55 -19.72 0.48
C LYS A 121 5.43 -18.68 0.37
N ASP A 122 5.38 -17.73 1.30
CA ASP A 122 4.38 -16.65 1.41
C ASP A 122 2.94 -17.13 1.68
N LYS A 123 2.69 -18.45 1.74
CA LYS A 123 1.41 -19.05 2.11
C LYS A 123 1.40 -19.59 3.54
N VAL A 124 2.45 -20.33 3.89
CA VAL A 124 2.57 -20.98 5.20
C VAL A 124 3.68 -20.35 6.03
N TYR A 125 4.78 -19.98 5.39
CA TYR A 125 5.92 -19.34 6.05
C TYR A 125 6.48 -18.19 5.20
N LYS A 126 7.15 -17.25 5.87
CA LYS A 126 7.83 -16.10 5.26
C LYS A 126 9.27 -16.01 5.76
N GLU A 127 10.15 -15.44 4.95
CA GLU A 127 11.50 -15.05 5.36
C GLU A 127 11.45 -13.75 6.17
N LEU A 128 12.15 -13.72 7.30
CA LEU A 128 12.32 -12.52 8.11
C LEU A 128 13.37 -11.61 7.44
N ASN A 129 12.89 -10.60 6.72
CA ASN A 129 13.75 -9.57 6.14
C ASN A 129 13.71 -8.31 7.00
N LYS A 130 14.63 -8.23 7.97
CA LYS A 130 14.72 -7.11 8.93
C LYS A 130 14.90 -5.76 8.25
N GLU A 131 15.57 -5.70 7.11
CA GLU A 131 15.79 -4.45 6.38
C GLU A 131 14.48 -3.97 5.76
N GLN A 132 13.81 -4.84 5.01
CA GLN A 132 12.52 -4.50 4.39
C GLN A 132 11.44 -4.18 5.44
N ASP A 133 11.38 -4.96 6.51
CA ASP A 133 10.40 -4.74 7.59
C ASP A 133 10.68 -3.44 8.35
N SER A 134 11.95 -3.05 8.52
CA SER A 134 12.33 -1.76 9.12
C SER A 134 11.99 -0.58 8.22
N VAL A 135 12.23 -0.68 6.90
CA VAL A 135 11.87 0.38 5.94
C VAL A 135 10.36 0.61 5.97
N ASN A 136 9.56 -0.45 5.87
CA ASN A 136 8.10 -0.35 5.94
C ASN A 136 7.62 0.27 7.27
N GLN A 137 8.32 0.02 8.38
CA GLN A 137 8.01 0.64 9.68
C GLN A 137 8.36 2.13 9.71
N ILE A 138 9.49 2.53 9.13
CA ILE A 138 9.87 3.94 9.02
C ILE A 138 8.85 4.69 8.16
N ASP A 139 8.51 4.16 6.99
CA ASP A 139 7.51 4.75 6.08
C ASP A 139 6.16 4.93 6.82
N TRP A 140 5.75 3.96 7.62
CA TRP A 140 4.53 4.06 8.41
C TRP A 140 4.60 5.13 9.51
N ILE A 141 5.75 5.26 10.17
CA ILE A 141 5.98 6.30 11.19
C ILE A 141 5.99 7.69 10.54
N GLU A 142 6.60 7.83 9.36
CA GLU A 142 6.60 9.08 8.60
C GLU A 142 5.18 9.50 8.20
N LEU A 143 4.37 8.55 7.70
CA LEU A 143 2.95 8.78 7.41
C LEU A 143 2.15 9.17 8.67
N GLU A 144 2.37 8.50 9.81
CA GLU A 144 1.72 8.86 11.08
C GLU A 144 2.10 10.28 11.52
N LEU A 145 3.37 10.65 11.39
CA LEU A 145 3.87 11.96 11.75
C LEU A 145 3.30 13.06 10.84
N GLU A 146 3.22 12.80 9.54
CA GLU A 146 2.62 13.70 8.55
C GLU A 146 1.14 13.93 8.87
N ALA A 147 0.38 12.84 9.05
CA ALA A 147 -1.04 12.91 9.42
C ALA A 147 -1.27 13.69 10.72
N LEU A 148 -0.47 13.45 11.76
CA LEU A 148 -0.59 14.17 13.03
C LEU A 148 -0.24 15.66 12.90
N THR A 149 0.75 15.98 12.07
CA THR A 149 1.15 17.37 11.81
C THR A 149 0.08 18.11 11.03
N ALA A 150 -0.49 17.49 10.00
CA ALA A 150 -1.63 18.01 9.27
C ALA A 150 -2.83 18.22 10.19
N ALA A 151 -3.20 17.23 11.00
CA ALA A 151 -4.30 17.33 11.97
C ALA A 151 -4.12 18.48 12.96
N LYS A 152 -2.88 18.78 13.38
CA LYS A 152 -2.55 19.90 14.28
C LYS A 152 -2.80 21.26 13.66
N ASN A 153 -2.62 21.38 12.35
CA ASN A 153 -2.72 22.64 11.64
C ASN A 153 -4.14 22.90 11.08
N LEU A 154 -5.05 21.93 11.15
CA LEU A 154 -6.41 22.07 10.66
C LEU A 154 -7.29 22.92 11.58
N ASP A 155 -8.18 23.70 10.94
CA ASP A 155 -9.22 24.46 11.61
C ASP A 155 -10.32 23.55 12.16
N VAL A 156 -11.03 24.01 13.19
CA VAL A 156 -12.09 23.23 13.86
C VAL A 156 -13.23 22.87 12.90
N GLU A 157 -13.59 23.76 11.97
CA GLU A 157 -14.65 23.50 10.98
C GLU A 157 -14.24 22.43 9.96
N HIS A 158 -12.95 22.41 9.58
CA HIS A 158 -12.41 21.39 8.69
C HIS A 158 -12.28 20.05 9.41
N ALA A 159 -11.82 20.07 10.67
CA ALA A 159 -11.78 18.88 11.53
C ALA A 159 -13.16 18.24 11.70
N GLU A 160 -14.20 19.05 11.90
CA GLU A 160 -15.58 18.56 11.98
C GLU A 160 -16.03 17.92 10.65
N ALA A 161 -15.65 18.50 9.50
CA ALA A 161 -15.97 17.95 8.19
C ALA A 161 -15.38 16.55 7.98
N ILE A 162 -14.09 16.38 8.30
CA ILE A 162 -13.41 15.09 8.22
C ILE A 162 -14.08 14.07 9.16
N LEU A 163 -14.28 14.45 10.42
CA LEU A 163 -14.87 13.54 11.41
C LEU A 163 -16.32 13.17 11.05
N ARG A 164 -17.12 14.10 10.49
CA ARG A 164 -18.50 13.80 10.06
C ARG A 164 -18.53 12.81 8.89
N SER A 165 -17.52 12.82 8.02
CA SER A 165 -17.41 11.84 6.93
C SER A 165 -17.24 10.41 7.45
N GLU A 166 -16.52 10.23 8.57
CA GLU A 166 -16.22 8.91 9.13
C GLU A 166 -17.22 8.46 10.21
N PHE A 167 -17.57 9.38 11.13
CA PHE A 167 -18.38 9.08 12.31
C PHE A 167 -19.84 9.57 12.21
N GLY A 168 -20.19 10.27 11.13
CA GLY A 168 -21.53 10.76 10.85
C GLY A 168 -21.99 11.90 11.76
N GLU A 169 -23.31 12.00 11.96
CA GLU A 169 -23.97 13.12 12.65
C GLU A 169 -23.60 13.26 14.14
N LYS A 170 -23.07 12.21 14.78
CA LYS A 170 -22.68 12.22 16.20
C LYS A 170 -21.65 13.32 16.53
N VAL A 171 -20.89 13.73 15.52
CA VAL A 171 -19.83 14.73 15.61
C VAL A 171 -20.39 16.13 15.93
N THR A 172 -21.65 16.41 15.58
CA THR A 172 -22.30 17.71 15.86
C THR A 172 -22.46 18.04 17.33
N GLN A 173 -22.54 17.03 18.18
CA GLN A 173 -22.74 17.19 19.62
C GLN A 173 -21.44 17.37 20.39
N LEU A 174 -20.29 17.20 19.71
CA LEU A 174 -18.98 17.26 20.34
C LEU A 174 -18.51 18.69 20.54
N SER A 175 -17.83 18.92 21.65
CA SER A 175 -17.14 20.19 21.90
C SER A 175 -15.90 20.34 21.01
N SER A 176 -15.42 21.57 20.80
CA SER A 176 -14.21 21.83 19.99
C SER A 176 -12.96 21.10 20.50
N ASN A 177 -12.87 20.88 21.81
CA ASN A 177 -11.76 20.13 22.40
C ASN A 177 -11.88 18.62 22.11
N GLU A 178 -13.09 18.08 22.11
CA GLU A 178 -13.34 16.69 21.75
C GLU A 178 -13.12 16.44 20.26
N LEU A 179 -13.54 17.37 19.39
CA LEU A 179 -13.24 17.32 17.96
C LEU A 179 -11.74 17.26 17.70
N LYS A 180 -10.94 18.12 18.33
CA LYS A 180 -9.48 18.10 18.18
C LYS A 180 -8.85 16.80 18.70
N ARG A 181 -9.34 16.30 19.83
CA ARG A 181 -8.88 15.02 20.40
C ARG A 181 -9.18 13.87 19.44
N ASP A 182 -10.41 13.78 18.98
CA ASP A 182 -10.88 12.66 18.16
C ASP A 182 -10.25 12.70 16.76
N LEU A 183 -10.01 13.89 16.21
CA LEU A 183 -9.22 14.09 14.99
C LEU A 183 -7.79 13.53 15.13
N MET A 184 -7.11 13.82 16.23
CA MET A 184 -5.76 13.30 16.49
C MET A 184 -5.74 11.79 16.66
N ILE A 185 -6.75 11.24 17.33
CA ILE A 185 -6.89 9.78 17.47
C ILE A 185 -7.13 9.14 16.09
N PHE A 186 -7.93 9.78 15.23
CA PHE A 186 -8.20 9.31 13.88
C PHE A 186 -6.95 9.35 13.00
N ALA A 187 -6.25 10.49 12.94
CA ALA A 187 -4.99 10.65 12.21
C ALA A 187 -3.93 9.64 12.63
N LYS A 188 -3.84 9.33 13.93
CA LYS A 188 -2.93 8.31 14.46
C LYS A 188 -3.31 6.88 14.05
N ARG A 189 -4.59 6.54 14.10
CA ARG A 189 -5.05 5.16 13.85
C ARG A 189 -5.02 4.82 12.37
N ASN A 190 -5.45 5.76 11.53
CA ASN A 190 -5.63 5.58 10.10
C ASN A 190 -4.98 6.76 9.34
N PRO A 191 -3.64 6.88 9.32
CA PRO A 191 -2.96 8.05 8.75
C PRO A 191 -3.23 8.23 7.25
N VAL A 192 -3.26 7.13 6.49
CA VAL A 192 -3.51 7.16 5.04
C VAL A 192 -4.90 7.74 4.74
N LEU A 193 -5.94 7.17 5.34
CA LEU A 193 -7.32 7.65 5.14
C LEU A 193 -7.49 9.10 5.63
N PHE A 194 -6.85 9.45 6.74
CA PHE A 194 -6.90 10.82 7.25
C PHE A 194 -6.31 11.81 6.25
N LEU A 195 -5.13 11.52 5.68
CA LEU A 195 -4.50 12.38 4.68
C LEU A 195 -5.37 12.50 3.42
N GLU A 196 -5.92 11.39 2.93
CA GLU A 196 -6.85 11.40 1.79
C GLU A 196 -8.08 12.30 2.03
N LEU A 197 -8.63 12.28 3.25
CA LEU A 197 -9.78 13.12 3.61
C LEU A 197 -9.41 14.57 3.87
N ALA A 198 -8.22 14.83 4.40
CA ALA A 198 -7.71 16.18 4.64
C ALA A 198 -7.37 16.91 3.32
N ASP A 199 -6.94 16.17 2.30
CA ASP A 199 -6.65 16.69 0.97
C ASP A 199 -7.91 16.83 0.08
N ASP A 200 -9.08 16.31 0.49
CA ASP A 200 -10.33 16.43 -0.29
C ASP A 200 -10.99 17.81 -0.12
N ASP A 201 -10.79 18.68 -1.11
CA ASP A 201 -11.43 20.00 -1.21
C ASP A 201 -12.97 19.96 -1.13
N HIS A 202 -13.62 18.84 -1.44
CA HIS A 202 -15.08 18.73 -1.41
C HIS A 202 -15.61 18.45 -0.01
N ILE A 203 -14.78 18.04 0.95
CA ILE A 203 -15.24 17.59 2.26
C ILE A 203 -15.92 18.73 3.04
N GLN A 204 -15.37 19.94 2.95
CA GLN A 204 -15.97 21.14 3.55
C GLN A 204 -17.31 21.52 2.89
N LEU A 205 -17.38 21.44 1.56
CA LEU A 205 -18.60 21.75 0.80
C LEU A 205 -19.72 20.73 1.10
N ARG A 206 -19.36 19.46 1.27
CA ARG A 206 -20.31 18.41 1.69
C ARG A 206 -20.80 18.66 3.12
N ASN A 207 -19.89 18.98 4.04
CA ASN A 207 -20.21 19.24 5.45
C ASN A 207 -21.16 20.44 5.61
N THR A 208 -20.88 21.53 4.90
CA THR A 208 -21.75 22.72 4.90
C THR A 208 -23.13 22.44 4.31
N GLY A 209 -23.20 21.65 3.23
CA GLY A 209 -24.46 21.16 2.67
C GLY A 209 -25.27 20.33 3.68
N ALA A 210 -24.63 19.39 4.37
CA ALA A 210 -25.26 18.58 5.40
C ALA A 210 -25.80 19.45 6.55
N LYS A 211 -24.98 20.37 7.07
CA LYS A 211 -25.40 21.34 8.10
C LYS A 211 -26.59 22.19 7.65
N ALA A 212 -26.63 22.61 6.39
CA ALA A 212 -27.74 23.40 5.86
C ALA A 212 -29.04 22.59 5.77
N VAL A 213 -28.96 21.29 5.52
CA VAL A 213 -30.13 20.39 5.55
C VAL A 213 -30.60 20.17 6.99
N GLU A 214 -29.69 19.90 7.92
CA GLU A 214 -29.99 19.74 9.36
C GLU A 214 -30.65 21.00 9.95
N ALA A 215 -30.20 22.19 9.53
CA ALA A 215 -30.77 23.48 9.94
C ALA A 215 -32.09 23.84 9.22
N GLY A 216 -32.57 23.02 8.28
CA GLY A 216 -33.79 23.27 7.50
C GLY A 216 -33.68 24.42 6.48
N ILE A 217 -32.45 24.87 6.16
CA ILE A 217 -32.19 25.89 5.13
C ILE A 217 -32.30 25.25 3.74
N LEU A 218 -31.74 24.05 3.61
CA LEU A 218 -31.92 23.18 2.46
C LEU A 218 -32.84 22.02 2.83
N SER A 219 -33.55 21.51 1.84
CA SER A 219 -34.30 20.26 1.99
C SER A 219 -33.93 19.32 0.86
N LEU A 220 -33.63 18.08 1.25
CA LEU A 220 -33.44 16.97 0.33
C LEU A 220 -34.79 16.26 0.19
N SER A 221 -35.22 16.06 -1.05
CA SER A 221 -36.42 15.29 -1.35
C SER A 221 -36.31 13.85 -0.80
N SER A 222 -37.45 13.23 -0.47
CA SER A 222 -37.49 11.86 0.08
C SER A 222 -36.92 10.82 -0.89
N ASP A 223 -36.96 11.09 -2.19
CA ASP A 223 -36.33 10.29 -3.24
C ASP A 223 -34.82 10.54 -3.41
N GLN A 224 -34.25 11.44 -2.59
CA GLN A 224 -32.85 11.88 -2.63
C GLN A 224 -32.39 12.40 -3.99
N ARG A 225 -33.29 13.00 -4.79
CA ARG A 225 -32.97 13.45 -6.16
C ARG A 225 -33.01 14.95 -6.38
N THR A 226 -33.59 15.71 -5.46
CA THR A 226 -33.75 17.15 -5.64
C THR A 226 -33.40 17.88 -4.35
N PHE A 227 -32.59 18.93 -4.48
CA PHE A 227 -32.36 19.91 -3.43
C PHE A 227 -33.25 21.14 -3.64
N THR A 228 -33.91 21.57 -2.57
CA THR A 228 -34.75 22.76 -2.52
C THR A 228 -34.25 23.75 -1.48
N TYR A 229 -34.40 25.04 -1.75
CA TYR A 229 -33.97 26.14 -0.89
C TYR A 229 -35.15 26.75 -0.12
N GLY A 230 -35.03 26.78 1.21
CA GLY A 230 -35.95 27.43 2.13
C GLY A 230 -37.37 26.82 2.16
N THR A 231 -38.24 27.43 2.97
CA THR A 231 -39.66 27.06 3.09
C THR A 231 -40.49 27.33 1.83
N GLY A 232 -40.00 28.19 0.94
CA GLY A 232 -40.64 28.49 -0.35
C GLY A 232 -40.44 27.42 -1.43
N GLY A 233 -39.65 26.37 -1.18
CA GLY A 233 -39.55 25.20 -2.07
C GLY A 233 -38.87 25.48 -3.42
N ARG A 234 -38.03 26.52 -3.53
CA ARG A 234 -37.33 26.83 -4.78
C ARG A 234 -36.35 25.69 -5.10
N LYS A 235 -36.53 25.03 -6.24
CA LYS A 235 -35.63 23.99 -6.71
C LYS A 235 -34.26 24.56 -7.07
N LEU A 236 -33.19 23.99 -6.50
CA LEU A 236 -31.81 24.38 -6.78
C LEU A 236 -31.22 23.51 -7.89
N MET A 237 -31.21 22.20 -7.66
CA MET A 237 -30.61 21.25 -8.60
C MET A 237 -31.31 19.89 -8.52
N THR A 238 -31.17 19.12 -9.60
CA THR A 238 -31.44 17.68 -9.62
C THR A 238 -30.13 16.91 -9.57
N ILE A 239 -30.11 15.84 -8.80
CA ILE A 239 -28.96 14.97 -8.63
C ILE A 239 -28.94 13.95 -9.79
N PRO A 240 -27.79 13.75 -10.47
CA PRO A 240 -27.63 12.70 -11.48
C PRO A 240 -27.90 11.30 -10.91
N PHE A 241 -28.31 10.36 -11.76
CA PHE A 241 -28.83 9.05 -11.31
C PHE A 241 -27.81 8.10 -10.67
N ASP A 242 -26.51 8.42 -10.68
CA ASP A 242 -25.42 7.57 -10.15
C ASP A 242 -24.49 8.31 -9.17
N GLU A 243 -24.91 9.49 -8.67
CA GLU A 243 -24.05 10.31 -7.81
C GLU A 243 -24.62 10.47 -6.40
N HIS A 244 -23.72 10.49 -5.40
CA HIS A 244 -24.11 10.75 -4.02
C HIS A 244 -24.63 12.20 -3.87
N PRO A 245 -25.78 12.43 -3.18
CA PRO A 245 -26.43 13.74 -3.11
C PRO A 245 -25.50 14.88 -2.70
N TYR A 246 -24.71 14.68 -1.65
CA TYR A 246 -23.81 15.71 -1.14
C TYR A 246 -22.58 15.94 -2.04
N SER A 247 -22.17 14.94 -2.83
CA SER A 247 -21.10 15.11 -3.82
C SER A 247 -21.56 15.99 -4.98
N ALA A 248 -22.77 15.73 -5.50
CA ALA A 248 -23.37 16.55 -6.54
C ALA A 248 -23.62 17.99 -6.06
N LEU A 249 -24.03 18.16 -4.80
CA LEU A 249 -24.21 19.47 -4.18
C LEU A 249 -22.88 20.23 -3.99
N ALA A 250 -21.81 19.54 -3.61
CA ALA A 250 -20.48 20.14 -3.56
C ALA A 250 -20.00 20.60 -4.94
N ALA A 251 -20.28 19.83 -6.00
CA ALA A 251 -20.01 20.23 -7.38
C ALA A 251 -20.87 21.44 -7.79
N TYR A 252 -22.15 21.48 -7.40
CA TYR A 252 -23.03 22.62 -7.64
C TYR A 252 -22.50 23.90 -6.98
N PHE A 253 -22.04 23.84 -5.73
CA PHE A 253 -21.47 25.01 -5.06
C PHE A 253 -20.23 25.61 -5.73
N LYS A 254 -19.55 24.86 -6.61
CA LYS A 254 -18.43 25.37 -7.42
C LYS A 254 -18.87 26.13 -8.68
N THR A 255 -20.15 26.06 -9.06
CA THR A 255 -20.70 26.82 -10.19
C THR A 255 -21.01 28.28 -9.79
N ASP A 256 -21.11 29.18 -10.76
CA ASP A 256 -21.40 30.60 -10.50
C ASP A 256 -22.73 30.79 -9.73
N ASP A 257 -23.79 30.11 -10.16
CA ASP A 257 -25.10 30.13 -9.48
C ASP A 257 -25.04 29.50 -8.08
N GLY A 258 -24.28 28.41 -7.93
CA GLY A 258 -24.13 27.71 -6.66
C GLY A 258 -23.29 28.46 -5.63
N MET A 259 -22.31 29.25 -6.08
CA MET A 259 -21.49 30.10 -5.21
C MET A 259 -22.31 31.18 -4.50
N GLU A 260 -23.31 31.76 -5.17
CA GLU A 260 -24.23 32.73 -4.54
C GLU A 260 -25.08 32.07 -3.45
N VAL A 261 -25.60 30.87 -3.75
CA VAL A 261 -26.39 30.07 -2.79
C VAL A 261 -25.53 29.66 -1.60
N TYR A 262 -24.29 29.23 -1.84
CA TYR A 262 -23.34 28.87 -0.79
C TYR A 262 -23.05 30.03 0.16
N LYS A 263 -22.78 31.23 -0.37
CA LYS A 263 -22.59 32.45 0.44
C LYS A 263 -23.85 32.78 1.26
N ALA A 264 -25.04 32.62 0.68
CA ALA A 264 -26.31 32.85 1.38
C ALA A 264 -26.54 31.84 2.51
N ILE A 265 -26.14 30.58 2.33
CA ILE A 265 -26.19 29.52 3.35
C ILE A 265 -25.24 29.84 4.50
N LEU A 266 -23.98 30.16 4.21
CA LEU A 266 -22.99 30.53 5.23
C LEU A 266 -23.46 31.70 6.10
N LYS A 267 -24.14 32.67 5.51
CA LYS A 267 -24.70 33.82 6.26
C LYS A 267 -25.84 33.42 7.20
N LYS A 268 -26.57 32.35 6.90
CA LYS A 268 -27.67 31.83 7.74
C LYS A 268 -27.22 30.81 8.79
N LEU A 269 -26.05 30.20 8.59
CA LEU A 269 -25.45 29.24 9.53
C LEU A 269 -24.59 29.89 10.62
N LYS A 270 -24.14 31.14 10.40
CA LYS A 270 -23.55 32.00 11.45
C LYS A 270 -24.63 32.56 12.35
#